data_AF-V2X5N1-F1
#
_entry.id   AF-V2X5N1-F1
#
_cell.length_a   1.000
_cell.length_b   1.000
_cell.length_c   1.000
_cell.angle_alpha   90.00
_cell.angle_beta   90.00
_cell.angle_gamma   90.00
#
_symmetry.space_group_name_H-M   'P 1'
#
loop_
_entity.id
_entity.type
_entity.pdbx_description
1 polymer ?
#
loop_
_entity_poly.entity_id
_entity_poly.type
_entity_poly.pdbx_seq_one_letter_code
_entity_poly.pdbx_strand_id
1 'polypeptide(L)'
;MPTIDTSSPASSCAPSPVTPNLNTPIQHPFANSTSRLEVIPNKIDIEEESRLYDQLCYVWDESARGPRPESPQIELAPSIFSRESIWLGDNIGESMTFARDVKISGWTNVGDKLGGAYVVYDCVIKTKEGTTIHAHKRYSSFIQLHEALQRTLPRHQRHYVPQLPPKAPFARYRSAFLDRRRRQLEYWLSAVLLHPDIGGCKAVRVWIMD
;
A
#
# COMPACT_ATOMS: atom_id res chain seq x y z
N MET A 1 -70.76 37.50 -21.39
CA MET A 1 -71.26 36.14 -21.65
C MET A 1 -70.06 35.28 -22.03
N PRO A 2 -69.88 34.11 -21.41
CA PRO A 2 -68.58 33.54 -21.07
C PRO A 2 -68.26 32.24 -21.83
N THR A 3 -67.00 31.80 -21.82
CA THR A 3 -66.55 30.40 -21.66
C THR A 3 -65.02 30.39 -21.75
N ILE A 4 -64.35 30.27 -20.60
CA ILE A 4 -62.94 29.90 -20.54
C ILE A 4 -62.95 28.47 -20.02
N ASP A 5 -62.59 27.54 -20.91
CA ASP A 5 -62.56 26.12 -20.64
C ASP A 5 -61.39 25.78 -19.69
N THR A 6 -61.77 25.19 -18.56
CA THR A 6 -60.90 24.47 -17.64
C THR A 6 -60.41 23.19 -18.32
N SER A 7 -59.13 23.11 -18.68
CA SER A 7 -58.49 21.86 -19.07
C SER A 7 -57.41 21.47 -18.04
N SER A 8 -57.65 20.32 -17.40
CA SER A 8 -56.74 19.66 -16.46
C SER A 8 -55.53 19.09 -17.20
N PRO A 9 -54.30 19.12 -16.64
CA PRO A 9 -53.19 18.35 -17.19
C PRO A 9 -53.36 16.86 -16.82
N ALA A 10 -53.32 16.03 -17.86
CA ALA A 10 -53.41 14.58 -17.80
C ALA A 10 -52.26 13.97 -16.97
N SER A 11 -52.63 13.06 -16.07
CA SER A 11 -51.72 12.15 -15.38
C SER A 11 -50.95 11.30 -16.41
N SER A 12 -49.64 11.50 -16.50
CA SER A 12 -48.74 10.63 -17.25
C SER A 12 -48.51 9.34 -16.48
N CYS A 13 -49.24 8.29 -16.86
CA CYS A 13 -48.99 6.93 -16.40
C CYS A 13 -47.58 6.48 -16.85
N ALA A 14 -46.75 6.07 -15.90
CA ALA A 14 -45.47 5.42 -16.17
C ALA A 14 -45.70 4.07 -16.89
N PRO A 15 -44.84 3.67 -17.83
CA PRO A 15 -44.96 2.35 -18.46
C PRO A 15 -44.62 1.26 -17.45
N SER A 16 -45.55 0.32 -17.26
CA SER A 16 -45.37 -0.89 -16.45
C SER A 16 -44.18 -1.72 -16.93
N PRO A 17 -43.49 -2.46 -16.03
CA PRO A 17 -42.39 -3.34 -16.40
C PRO A 17 -42.89 -4.45 -17.33
N VAL A 18 -42.28 -4.55 -18.50
CA VAL A 18 -42.52 -5.61 -19.48
C VAL A 18 -42.09 -6.94 -18.86
N THR A 19 -43.06 -7.80 -18.56
CA THR A 19 -42.83 -9.19 -18.19
C THR A 19 -42.32 -9.92 -19.44
N PRO A 20 -41.17 -10.61 -19.40
CA PRO A 20 -40.67 -11.32 -20.58
C PRO A 20 -41.59 -12.50 -20.88
N ASN A 21 -42.15 -12.49 -22.09
CA ASN A 21 -42.96 -13.58 -22.65
C ASN A 21 -42.04 -14.80 -22.90
N LEU A 22 -42.35 -15.95 -22.30
CA LEU A 22 -41.52 -17.17 -22.32
C LEU A 22 -41.44 -17.90 -23.68
N ASN A 23 -42.03 -17.35 -24.75
CA ASN A 23 -42.18 -18.05 -26.04
C ASN A 23 -41.24 -17.59 -27.17
N THR A 24 -40.20 -16.80 -26.89
CA THR A 24 -39.15 -16.51 -27.88
C THR A 24 -37.99 -17.52 -27.76
N PRO A 25 -37.57 -18.19 -28.85
CA PRO A 25 -36.39 -19.05 -28.81
C PRO A 25 -35.17 -18.20 -28.46
N ILE A 26 -34.52 -18.53 -27.34
CA ILE A 26 -33.35 -17.83 -26.83
C ILE A 26 -32.22 -18.00 -27.85
N GLN A 27 -31.98 -16.98 -28.67
CA GLN A 27 -30.84 -16.96 -29.58
C GLN A 27 -29.56 -16.77 -28.75
N HIS A 28 -28.88 -17.87 -28.46
CA HIS A 28 -27.64 -17.85 -27.69
C HIS A 28 -26.55 -17.08 -28.49
N PRO A 29 -25.88 -16.08 -27.91
CA PRO A 29 -24.94 -15.21 -28.62
C PRO A 29 -23.72 -15.93 -29.20
N PHE A 30 -23.53 -17.20 -28.85
CA PHE A 30 -22.43 -18.05 -29.29
C PHE A 30 -22.86 -19.24 -30.15
N ALA A 31 -24.11 -19.28 -30.65
CA ALA A 31 -24.64 -20.42 -31.40
C ALA A 31 -23.82 -20.83 -32.64
N ASN A 32 -23.01 -19.91 -33.19
CA ASN A 32 -22.15 -20.16 -34.37
C ASN A 32 -20.64 -20.10 -34.06
N SER A 33 -20.21 -20.10 -32.79
CA SER A 33 -18.78 -20.07 -32.47
C SER A 33 -18.17 -21.48 -32.45
N THR A 34 -17.08 -21.67 -33.20
CA THR A 34 -16.32 -22.93 -33.28
C THR A 34 -15.11 -22.97 -32.32
N SER A 35 -14.91 -21.90 -31.55
CA SER A 35 -13.90 -21.84 -30.49
C SER A 35 -14.32 -22.71 -29.30
N ARG A 36 -13.40 -23.52 -28.74
CA ARG A 36 -13.64 -24.26 -27.47
C ARG A 36 -14.05 -23.29 -26.37
N LEU A 37 -15.35 -23.24 -26.07
CA LEU A 37 -15.86 -22.57 -24.89
C LEU A 37 -15.60 -23.49 -23.70
N GLU A 38 -14.64 -23.14 -22.86
CA GLU A 38 -14.44 -23.81 -21.59
C GLU A 38 -15.34 -23.15 -20.55
N VAL A 39 -16.31 -23.92 -20.04
CA VAL A 39 -17.21 -23.47 -18.97
C VAL A 39 -16.37 -23.34 -17.70
N ILE A 40 -15.98 -22.11 -17.38
CA ILE A 40 -15.34 -21.80 -16.10
C ILE A 40 -16.37 -22.11 -15.00
N PRO A 41 -16.06 -22.97 -14.02
CA PRO A 41 -16.99 -23.30 -12.95
C PRO A 41 -17.50 -22.04 -12.25
N ASN A 42 -18.82 -21.90 -12.09
CA ASN A 42 -19.47 -20.76 -11.40
C ASN A 42 -19.22 -20.74 -9.87
N LYS A 43 -18.22 -21.47 -9.38
CA LYS A 43 -17.83 -21.54 -7.97
C LYS A 43 -16.37 -21.16 -7.87
N ILE A 44 -16.11 -19.92 -7.50
CA ILE A 44 -14.79 -19.50 -7.02
C ILE A 44 -14.66 -20.01 -5.59
N ASP A 45 -13.74 -20.95 -5.40
CA ASP A 45 -13.31 -21.34 -4.07
C ASP A 45 -12.48 -20.21 -3.47
N ILE A 46 -13.09 -19.49 -2.53
CA ILE A 46 -12.50 -18.29 -1.90
C ILE A 46 -11.25 -18.68 -1.09
N GLU A 47 -11.20 -19.90 -0.53
CA GLU A 47 -10.08 -20.36 0.27
C GLU A 47 -8.89 -20.71 -0.64
N GLU A 48 -9.13 -21.44 -1.73
CA GLU A 48 -8.08 -21.77 -2.68
C GLU A 48 -7.56 -20.54 -3.43
N GLU A 49 -8.46 -19.60 -3.77
CA GLU A 49 -8.10 -18.27 -4.29
C GLU A 49 -7.21 -17.51 -3.29
N SER A 50 -7.54 -17.55 -1.99
CA SER A 50 -6.72 -16.90 -0.95
C SER A 50 -5.32 -17.50 -0.84
N ARG A 51 -5.20 -18.83 -0.91
CA ARG A 51 -3.92 -19.56 -0.90
C ARG A 51 -3.07 -19.21 -2.12
N LEU A 52 -3.69 -19.13 -3.30
CA LEU A 52 -3.03 -18.72 -4.53
C LEU A 52 -2.47 -17.30 -4.42
N TYR A 53 -3.25 -16.35 -3.89
CA TYR A 53 -2.79 -14.98 -3.69
C TYR A 53 -1.68 -14.88 -2.64
N ASP A 54 -1.76 -15.62 -1.55
CA ASP A 54 -0.70 -15.70 -0.56
C ASP A 54 0.59 -16.25 -1.18
N GLN A 55 0.49 -17.29 -2.00
CA GLN A 55 1.61 -17.86 -2.74
C GLN A 55 2.20 -16.84 -3.73
N LEU A 56 1.38 -16.17 -4.53
CA LEU A 56 1.81 -15.11 -5.47
C LEU A 56 2.51 -13.95 -4.74
N CYS A 57 2.01 -13.55 -3.57
CA CYS A 57 2.63 -12.51 -2.76
C CYS A 57 3.98 -12.96 -2.19
N TYR A 58 4.11 -14.23 -1.79
CA TYR A 58 5.35 -14.79 -1.26
C TYR A 58 6.42 -14.90 -2.34
N VAL A 59 6.08 -15.45 -3.51
CA VAL A 59 7.00 -15.61 -4.65
C VAL A 59 7.54 -14.26 -5.14
N TRP A 60 6.69 -13.23 -5.12
CA TRP A 60 7.10 -11.87 -5.50
C TRP A 60 8.03 -11.21 -4.46
N ASP A 61 7.86 -11.51 -3.16
CA ASP A 61 8.74 -11.04 -2.08
C ASP A 61 10.08 -11.81 -2.09
N GLU A 62 10.07 -13.10 -2.39
CA GLU A 62 11.26 -13.94 -2.51
C GLU A 62 12.13 -13.56 -3.72
N SER A 63 11.51 -13.24 -4.85
CA SER A 63 12.21 -12.72 -6.03
C SER A 63 12.88 -11.35 -5.78
N ALA A 64 12.35 -10.54 -4.85
CA ALA A 64 12.94 -9.26 -4.45
C ALA A 64 14.06 -9.43 -3.40
N ARG A 65 14.04 -10.50 -2.61
CA ARG A 65 15.12 -10.89 -1.70
C ARG A 65 16.10 -11.77 -2.46
N GLY A 66 17.09 -11.16 -3.13
CA GLY A 66 18.20 -11.92 -3.73
C GLY A 66 18.84 -12.91 -2.74
N PRO A 67 19.66 -13.87 -3.22
CA PRO A 67 20.24 -14.91 -2.36
C PRO A 67 20.88 -14.28 -1.12
N ARG A 68 20.34 -14.60 0.05
CA ARG A 68 20.87 -14.14 1.33
C ARG A 68 22.30 -14.69 1.41
N PRO A 69 23.36 -13.85 1.45
CA PRO A 69 24.68 -14.37 1.75
C PRO A 69 24.58 -15.07 3.10
N GLU A 70 24.92 -16.35 3.12
CA GLU A 70 25.02 -17.15 4.32
C GLU A 70 25.93 -16.38 5.29
N SER A 71 25.36 -15.92 6.40
CA SER A 71 26.12 -15.22 7.42
C SER A 71 27.18 -16.20 7.94
N PRO A 72 28.49 -15.89 7.83
CA PRO A 72 29.51 -16.72 8.44
C PRO A 72 29.18 -16.84 9.92
N GLN A 73 29.19 -18.06 10.46
CA GLN A 73 29.06 -18.29 11.90
C GLN A 73 30.29 -17.66 12.57
N ILE A 74 30.15 -16.41 13.00
CA ILE A 74 31.16 -15.75 13.82
C ILE A 74 31.03 -16.38 15.20
N GLU A 75 32.00 -17.23 15.56
CA GLU A 75 32.18 -17.69 16.94
C GLU A 75 32.23 -16.47 17.86
N LEU A 76 31.27 -16.40 18.79
CA LEU A 76 31.12 -15.32 19.73
C LEU A 76 32.36 -15.27 20.64
N ALA A 77 33.28 -14.35 20.34
CA ALA A 77 34.36 -14.04 21.25
C ALA A 77 33.78 -13.57 22.60
N PRO A 78 34.29 -14.05 23.75
CA PRO A 78 33.80 -13.60 25.05
C PRO A 78 34.07 -12.10 25.24
N SER A 79 33.02 -11.35 25.57
CA SER A 79 33.04 -9.90 25.80
C SER A 79 33.94 -9.54 26.99
N ILE A 80 35.09 -8.91 26.72
CA ILE A 80 36.04 -8.44 27.75
C ILE A 80 35.68 -7.04 28.29
N PHE A 81 34.69 -6.33 27.72
CA PHE A 81 34.39 -4.93 28.06
C PHE A 81 33.09 -4.72 28.86
N SER A 82 32.74 -5.64 29.75
CA SER A 82 31.53 -5.49 30.61
C SER A 82 31.81 -4.97 32.02
N ARG A 83 32.86 -4.15 32.24
CA ARG A 83 33.21 -3.74 33.61
C ARG A 83 33.37 -2.27 33.94
N GLU A 84 33.20 -1.34 33.01
CA GLU A 84 33.05 0.06 33.36
C GLU A 84 31.94 0.69 32.53
N SER A 85 31.11 1.49 33.21
CA SER A 85 29.91 2.17 32.76
C SER A 85 29.87 2.46 31.26
N ILE A 86 29.06 1.68 30.53
CA ILE A 86 28.49 2.17 29.27
C ILE A 86 27.57 3.32 29.67
N TRP A 87 28.12 4.52 29.72
CA TRP A 87 27.34 5.73 29.63
C TRP A 87 26.64 5.64 28.27
N LEU A 88 25.38 5.23 28.25
CA LEU A 88 24.48 5.64 27.17
C LEU A 88 24.41 7.15 27.32
N GLY A 89 25.37 7.85 26.72
CA GLY A 89 25.25 9.28 26.49
C GLY A 89 23.90 9.45 25.81
N ASP A 90 23.01 10.15 26.48
CA ASP A 90 21.72 10.51 25.91
C ASP A 90 22.01 11.03 24.50
N ASN A 91 21.30 10.51 23.50
CA ASN A 91 21.49 10.83 22.07
C ASN A 91 21.03 12.27 21.76
N ILE A 92 21.48 13.24 22.56
CA ILE A 92 21.29 14.68 22.45
C ILE A 92 22.48 15.31 21.68
N GLY A 93 23.34 14.48 21.08
CA GLY A 93 24.36 14.93 20.13
C GLY A 93 23.70 15.40 18.82
N GLU A 94 24.40 16.28 18.10
CA GLU A 94 24.02 16.90 16.81
C GLU A 94 23.83 15.89 15.65
N SER A 95 23.12 14.79 15.85
CA SER A 95 22.74 13.93 14.75
C SER A 95 21.72 14.68 13.88
N MET A 96 21.98 14.68 12.56
CA MET A 96 21.05 15.23 11.58
C MET A 96 19.76 14.41 11.48
N THR A 97 19.59 13.34 12.27
CA THR A 97 18.35 12.58 12.41
C THR A 97 17.17 13.50 12.73
N PHE A 98 16.17 13.51 11.84
CA PHE A 98 14.93 14.28 12.02
C PHE A 98 13.95 13.56 12.96
N ALA A 99 13.85 12.23 12.86
CA ALA A 99 12.93 11.41 13.62
C ALA A 99 13.64 10.57 14.69
N ARG A 100 12.94 10.33 15.79
CA ARG A 100 13.31 9.44 16.89
C ARG A 100 12.59 8.09 16.81
N ASP A 101 11.33 8.09 16.39
CA ASP A 101 10.49 6.89 16.29
C ASP A 101 9.51 7.05 15.12
N VAL A 102 9.15 5.94 14.49
CA VAL A 102 8.30 5.91 13.31
C VAL A 102 7.41 4.68 13.39
N LYS A 103 6.10 4.88 13.26
CA LYS A 103 5.11 3.80 13.25
C LYS A 103 4.08 4.06 12.16
N ILE A 104 3.60 3.01 11.50
CA ILE A 104 2.47 3.14 10.58
C ILE A 104 1.25 2.55 11.29
N SER A 105 0.35 3.40 11.78
CA SER A 105 -0.77 3.02 12.65
C SER A 105 -1.75 2.08 11.95
N GLY A 106 -2.01 2.34 10.67
CA GLY A 106 -2.98 1.62 9.87
C GLY A 106 -3.05 2.13 8.44
N TRP A 107 -4.11 1.74 7.75
CA TRP A 107 -4.40 2.13 6.38
C TRP A 107 -5.88 2.42 6.20
N THR A 108 -6.21 3.29 5.26
CA THR A 108 -7.58 3.66 4.92
C THR A 108 -7.78 3.59 3.40
N ASN A 109 -8.94 3.06 2.98
CA ASN A 109 -9.36 3.12 1.59
C ASN A 109 -10.06 4.45 1.36
N VAL A 110 -9.59 5.23 0.38
CA VAL A 110 -10.16 6.52 0.00
C VAL A 110 -10.58 6.45 -1.46
N GLY A 111 -11.85 6.75 -1.75
CA GLY A 111 -12.39 6.86 -3.10
C GLY A 111 -13.71 6.11 -3.28
N ASP A 112 -14.45 6.50 -4.31
CA ASP A 112 -15.79 5.98 -4.59
C ASP A 112 -15.76 4.70 -5.44
N LYS A 113 -16.81 3.88 -5.32
CA LYS A 113 -16.94 2.52 -5.86
C LYS A 113 -16.82 2.45 -7.39
N LEU A 114 -16.89 3.60 -8.08
CA LEU A 114 -16.89 3.71 -9.54
C LEU A 114 -15.49 3.74 -10.21
N GLY A 115 -14.39 3.61 -9.45
CA GLY A 115 -13.05 3.36 -10.04
C GLY A 115 -11.92 4.26 -9.55
N GLY A 116 -12.10 5.00 -8.46
CA GLY A 116 -11.10 5.93 -7.91
C GLY A 116 -10.47 5.51 -6.58
N ALA A 117 -10.77 4.30 -6.08
CA ALA A 117 -10.33 3.89 -4.74
C ALA A 117 -8.81 3.65 -4.65
N TYR A 118 -8.15 4.33 -3.72
CA TYR A 118 -6.74 4.18 -3.38
C TYR A 118 -6.54 3.97 -1.89
N VAL A 119 -5.38 3.42 -1.51
CA VAL A 119 -5.01 3.18 -0.11
C VAL A 119 -4.06 4.27 0.37
N VAL A 120 -4.36 4.82 1.54
CA VAL A 120 -3.50 5.75 2.28
C VAL A 120 -3.03 5.08 3.56
N TYR A 121 -1.74 5.23 3.88
CA TYR A 121 -1.15 4.76 5.13
C TYR A 121 -0.97 5.96 6.07
N ASP A 122 -1.34 5.77 7.34
CA ASP A 122 -1.11 6.77 8.38
C ASP A 122 0.25 6.53 9.06
N CYS A 123 1.20 7.42 8.79
CA CYS A 123 2.56 7.37 9.31
C CYS A 123 2.69 8.33 10.49
N VAL A 124 2.85 7.77 11.68
CA VAL A 124 3.09 8.48 12.93
C VAL A 124 4.59 8.60 13.14
N ILE A 125 5.12 9.81 13.03
CA ILE A 125 6.55 10.11 13.13
C ILE A 125 6.77 10.95 14.39
N LYS A 126 7.60 10.46 15.31
CA LYS A 126 8.01 11.24 16.48
C LYS A 126 9.34 11.88 16.18
N THR A 127 9.38 13.21 16.22
CA THR A 127 10.61 13.98 16.08
C THR A 127 11.45 13.92 17.35
N LYS A 128 12.74 14.28 17.23
CA LYS A 128 13.62 14.39 18.41
C LYS A 128 13.17 15.47 19.41
N GLU A 129 12.45 16.47 18.93
CA GLU A 129 11.90 17.59 19.73
C GLU A 129 10.65 17.18 20.53
N GLY A 130 10.19 15.93 20.38
CA GLY A 130 9.02 15.40 21.09
C GLY A 130 7.69 15.64 20.36
N THR A 131 7.70 16.35 19.23
CA THR A 131 6.50 16.55 18.40
C THR A 131 6.17 15.27 17.63
N THR A 132 4.91 14.86 17.67
CA THR A 132 4.38 13.74 16.88
C THR A 132 3.69 14.30 15.65
N ILE A 133 4.14 13.88 14.46
CA ILE A 133 3.62 14.30 13.16
C ILE A 133 2.88 13.10 12.55
N HIS A 134 1.67 13.36 12.06
CA HIS A 134 0.88 12.38 11.32
C HIS A 134 0.97 12.69 9.82
N ALA A 135 1.60 11.81 9.05
CA ALA A 135 1.75 11.94 7.62
C ALA A 135 0.91 10.86 6.91
N HIS A 136 -0.08 11.31 6.14
CA HIS A 136 -0.98 10.43 5.38
C HIS A 136 -0.46 10.25 3.96
N LYS A 137 0.16 9.10 3.66
CA LYS A 137 0.85 8.90 2.37
C LYS A 137 0.38 7.64 1.65
N ARG A 138 0.24 7.74 0.33
CA ARG A 138 -0.01 6.58 -0.55
C ARG A 138 1.29 5.86 -0.82
N TYR A 139 1.22 4.57 -1.15
CA TYR A 139 2.41 3.79 -1.52
C TYR A 139 3.24 4.44 -2.65
N SER A 140 2.60 5.10 -3.61
CA SER A 140 3.28 5.87 -4.67
C SER A 140 4.18 6.99 -4.13
N SER A 141 3.78 7.63 -3.03
CA SER A 141 4.58 8.68 -2.39
C SER A 141 5.86 8.12 -1.78
N PHE A 142 5.87 6.87 -1.29
CA PHE A 142 7.10 6.22 -0.80
C PHE A 142 8.09 5.94 -1.94
N ILE A 143 7.59 5.55 -3.11
CA ILE A 143 8.43 5.39 -4.31
C ILE A 143 9.07 6.72 -4.69
N GLN A 144 8.29 7.79 -4.73
CA GLN A 144 8.80 9.13 -5.03
C GLN A 144 9.88 9.55 -4.04
N LEU A 145 9.68 9.29 -2.74
CA LEU A 145 10.70 9.55 -1.71
C LEU A 145 11.97 8.74 -1.96
N HIS A 146 11.86 7.45 -2.23
CA HIS A 146 13.03 6.60 -2.49
C HIS A 146 13.80 7.03 -3.72
N GLU A 147 13.11 7.35 -4.82
CA GLU A 147 13.77 7.88 -6.00
C GLU A 147 14.40 9.26 -5.72
N ALA A 148 13.73 10.12 -4.94
CA ALA A 148 14.29 11.41 -4.53
C ALA A 148 15.57 11.20 -3.73
N LEU A 149 15.56 10.28 -2.76
CA LEU A 149 16.73 9.90 -1.98
C LEU A 149 17.86 9.38 -2.88
N GLN A 150 17.57 8.49 -3.82
CA GLN A 150 18.58 7.99 -4.76
C GLN A 150 19.20 9.09 -5.62
N ARG A 151 18.41 10.12 -6.01
CA ARG A 151 18.90 11.28 -6.76
C ARG A 151 19.73 12.23 -5.89
N THR A 152 19.31 12.49 -4.66
CA THR A 152 19.96 13.47 -3.77
C THR A 152 21.16 12.90 -3.01
N LEU A 153 21.20 11.59 -2.75
CA LEU A 153 22.26 10.99 -1.95
C LEU A 153 23.55 10.77 -2.76
N PRO A 154 24.72 11.05 -2.16
CA PRO A 154 26.03 10.64 -2.66
C PRO A 154 26.13 9.12 -2.91
N ARG A 155 26.97 8.70 -3.86
CA ARG A 155 27.12 7.28 -4.27
C ARG A 155 27.40 6.33 -3.10
N HIS A 156 28.19 6.76 -2.12
CA HIS A 156 28.54 5.96 -0.95
C HIS A 156 27.36 5.78 0.03
N GLN A 157 26.42 6.72 0.09
CA GLN A 157 25.25 6.65 0.98
C GLN A 157 24.06 5.90 0.39
N ARG A 158 23.99 5.76 -0.94
CA ARG A 158 22.87 5.07 -1.62
C ARG A 158 22.68 3.62 -1.18
N HIS A 159 23.75 2.97 -0.73
CA HIS A 159 23.74 1.56 -0.32
C HIS A 159 23.04 1.34 1.03
N TYR A 160 22.90 2.39 1.84
CA TYR A 160 22.19 2.34 3.11
C TYR A 160 20.68 2.50 2.97
N VAL A 161 20.18 2.86 1.78
CA VAL A 161 18.74 2.94 1.54
C VAL A 161 18.21 1.54 1.24
N PRO A 162 17.34 0.96 2.09
CA PRO A 162 16.76 -0.35 1.83
C PRO A 162 15.87 -0.32 0.59
N GLN A 163 15.73 -1.47 -0.07
CA GLN A 163 14.83 -1.59 -1.21
C GLN A 163 13.38 -1.48 -0.78
N LEU A 164 12.55 -0.82 -1.60
CA LEU A 164 11.12 -0.75 -1.33
C LEU A 164 10.46 -2.11 -1.47
N PRO A 165 9.42 -2.38 -0.68
CA PRO A 165 8.56 -3.53 -0.90
C PRO A 165 8.01 -3.45 -2.32
N PRO A 166 8.12 -4.50 -3.13
CA PRO A 166 7.81 -4.40 -4.55
C PRO A 166 6.29 -4.26 -4.80
N LYS A 167 5.93 -3.70 -5.95
CA LYS A 167 4.53 -3.47 -6.34
C LYS A 167 3.82 -4.81 -6.57
N ALA A 168 2.88 -5.20 -5.71
CA ALA A 168 1.93 -6.29 -6.02
C ALA A 168 0.61 -5.68 -6.53
N PRO A 169 0.32 -5.75 -7.85
CA PRO A 169 -0.87 -5.15 -8.44
C PRO A 169 -2.15 -5.96 -8.17
N PHE A 170 -2.04 -7.28 -7.94
CA PHE A 170 -3.19 -8.18 -7.84
C PHE A 170 -3.87 -8.22 -6.46
N ALA A 171 -3.18 -7.80 -5.38
CA ALA A 171 -3.69 -7.89 -4.00
C ALA A 171 -4.05 -6.52 -3.37
N ARG A 172 -4.19 -5.46 -4.18
CA ARG A 172 -4.18 -4.05 -3.74
C ARG A 172 -5.26 -3.63 -2.72
N TYR A 173 -6.36 -4.38 -2.56
CA TYR A 173 -7.44 -4.07 -1.61
C TYR A 173 -7.65 -5.12 -0.52
N ARG A 174 -6.83 -6.19 -0.47
CA ARG A 174 -6.94 -7.24 0.55
C ARG A 174 -6.28 -6.75 1.84
N SER A 175 -7.00 -6.84 2.96
CA SER A 175 -6.51 -6.38 4.28
C SER A 175 -5.19 -7.05 4.70
N ALA A 176 -5.09 -8.38 4.58
CA ALA A 176 -3.89 -9.14 4.92
C ALA A 176 -2.64 -8.67 4.13
N PHE A 177 -2.82 -8.32 2.86
CA PHE A 177 -1.76 -7.78 2.03
C PHE A 177 -1.37 -6.36 2.45
N LEU A 178 -2.36 -5.50 2.74
CA LEU A 178 -2.13 -4.14 3.22
C LEU A 178 -1.41 -4.13 4.57
N ASP A 179 -1.73 -5.05 5.48
CA ASP A 179 -1.05 -5.17 6.77
C ASP A 179 0.40 -5.67 6.62
N ARG A 180 0.64 -6.63 5.74
CA ARG A 180 2.00 -7.10 5.43
C ARG A 180 2.83 -5.97 4.84
N ARG A 181 2.31 -5.29 3.82
CA ARG A 181 2.96 -4.13 3.20
C ARG A 181 3.17 -3.01 4.22
N ARG A 182 2.20 -2.73 5.10
CA ARG A 182 2.31 -1.74 6.17
C ARG A 182 3.53 -2.01 7.05
N ARG A 183 3.72 -3.25 7.51
CA ARG A 183 4.90 -3.63 8.32
C ARG A 183 6.21 -3.44 7.56
N GLN A 184 6.25 -3.81 6.28
CA GLN A 184 7.45 -3.64 5.46
C GLN A 184 7.76 -2.15 5.21
N LEU A 185 6.74 -1.33 4.96
CA LEU A 185 6.87 0.12 4.83
C LEU A 185 7.30 0.78 6.13
N GLU A 186 6.80 0.31 7.27
CA GLU A 186 7.20 0.80 8.59
C GLU A 186 8.69 0.49 8.86
N TYR A 187 9.12 -0.73 8.56
CA TYR A 187 10.54 -1.10 8.65
C TYR A 187 11.41 -0.26 7.71
N TRP A 188 10.98 -0.12 6.44
CA TRP A 188 11.69 0.68 5.46
C TRP A 188 11.80 2.15 5.87
N LEU A 189 10.68 2.74 6.32
CA LEU A 189 10.62 4.14 6.71
C LEU A 189 11.41 4.40 7.99
N SER A 190 11.36 3.51 8.97
CA SER A 190 12.19 3.62 10.17
C SER A 190 13.68 3.54 9.84
N ALA A 191 14.11 2.61 8.98
CA ALA A 191 15.50 2.52 8.53
C ALA A 191 15.97 3.81 7.82
N VAL A 192 15.11 4.45 7.03
CA VAL A 192 15.44 5.70 6.33
C VAL A 192 15.45 6.91 7.28
N LEU A 193 14.44 7.05 8.15
CA LEU A 193 14.25 8.22 9.01
C LEU A 193 15.18 8.25 10.23
N LEU A 194 15.53 7.08 10.78
CA LEU A 194 16.42 6.97 11.95
C LEU A 194 17.90 6.99 11.56
N HIS A 195 18.23 6.91 10.27
CA HIS A 195 19.62 6.98 9.83
C HIS A 195 20.19 8.41 10.02
N PRO A 196 21.38 8.56 10.62
CA PRO A 196 21.96 9.88 10.96
C PRO A 196 22.09 10.84 9.77
N ASP A 197 22.58 10.34 8.64
CA ASP A 197 22.80 11.19 7.45
C ASP A 197 21.54 11.32 6.56
N ILE A 198 20.79 10.24 6.39
CA ILE A 198 19.66 10.18 5.45
C ILE A 198 18.41 10.81 6.05
N GLY A 199 18.14 10.59 7.33
CA GLY A 199 16.95 11.10 8.01
C GLY A 199 16.87 12.63 8.03
N GLY A 200 18.02 13.33 7.98
CA GLY A 200 18.10 14.79 7.94
C GLY A 200 17.94 15.42 6.55
N CYS A 201 17.91 14.61 5.50
CA CYS A 201 17.86 15.08 4.13
C CYS A 201 16.63 15.97 3.88
N LYS A 202 16.80 17.01 3.05
CA LYS A 202 15.69 17.92 2.70
C LYS A 202 14.52 17.19 2.05
N ALA A 203 14.79 16.19 1.22
CA ALA A 203 13.76 15.39 0.55
C ALA A 203 12.84 14.68 1.57
N VAL A 204 13.42 14.13 2.64
CA VAL A 204 12.69 13.48 3.73
C VAL A 204 11.80 14.49 4.46
N ARG A 205 12.37 15.63 4.87
CA ARG A 205 11.61 16.67 5.58
C ARG A 205 10.44 17.22 4.76
N VAL A 206 10.67 17.50 3.47
CA VAL A 206 9.61 17.95 2.57
C VAL A 206 8.53 16.88 2.44
N TRP A 207 8.90 15.61 2.29
CA TRP A 207 7.94 14.52 2.18
C TRP A 207 7.08 14.34 3.44
N ILE A 208 7.63 14.57 4.64
CA ILE A 208 6.87 14.46 5.89
C ILE A 208 5.89 15.62 6.08
N MET A 209 6.25 16.82 5.63
CA MET A 209 5.48 18.06 5.84
C MET A 209 4.46 18.35 4.74
N ASP A 210 4.63 17.75 3.57
CA ASP A 210 3.65 17.70 2.49
C ASP A 210 2.46 16.78 2.85
#